data_AF-A0A521WLJ3-F1
#
_entry.id   AF-A0A521WLJ3-F1
#
_cell.length_a   1.000
_cell.length_b   1.000
_cell.length_c   1.000
_cell.angle_alpha   90.00
_cell.angle_beta   90.00
_cell.angle_gamma   90.00
#
_symmetry.space_group_name_H-M   'P 1'
#
loop_
_entity.id
_entity.type
_entity.pdbx_description
1 polymer ?
#
loop_
_entity_poly.entity_id
_entity_poly.type
_entity_poly.pdbx_seq_one_letter_code
_entity_poly.pdbx_strand_id
1 'polypeptide(L)' 'MIPAKKSLGQNFLHSMGAVHAMIEASRVIKEDLVLEIGPGKGVLTTALLKTGAKVIAIEK' A
#
# COMPACT_ATOMS: atom_id res chain seq x y z
N MET A 1 -5.32 -10.42 15.46
CA MET A 1 -5.60 -9.52 14.32
C MET A 1 -5.92 -8.13 14.89
N ILE A 2 -5.25 -7.07 14.44
CA ILE A 2 -5.47 -5.71 15.01
C ILE A 2 -6.80 -5.16 14.45
N PRO A 3 -7.76 -4.77 15.32
CA PRO A 3 -9.01 -4.18 14.87
C PRO A 3 -8.79 -2.77 14.31
N ALA A 4 -9.61 -2.38 13.33
CA ALA A 4 -9.58 -1.03 12.78
C ALA A 4 -9.98 -0.01 13.84
N LYS A 5 -9.18 1.04 14.02
CA LYS A 5 -9.54 2.18 14.86
C LYS A 5 -10.26 3.22 14.01
N LYS A 6 -11.57 3.38 14.24
CA LYS A 6 -12.39 4.37 13.53
C LYS A 6 -11.87 5.80 13.69
N SER A 7 -11.32 6.13 14.87
CA SER A 7 -10.71 7.44 15.15
C SER A 7 -9.46 7.74 14.30
N LEU A 8 -8.82 6.71 13.74
CA LEU A 8 -7.69 6.84 12.82
C LEU A 8 -8.10 6.70 11.34
N GLY A 9 -9.40 6.57 11.05
CA GLY A 9 -9.90 6.42 9.68
C GLY A 9 -9.49 5.11 9.00
N GLN A 10 -9.06 4.10 9.76
CA GLN A 10 -8.58 2.83 9.19
C GLN A 10 -9.70 2.06 8.49
N ASN A 11 -9.61 1.96 7.17
CA ASN A 11 -10.41 1.09 6.33
C ASN A 11 -9.45 0.18 5.57
N PHE A 12 -9.48 -1.12 5.87
CA PHE A 12 -8.49 -2.03 5.30
C PHE A 12 -8.91 -2.47 3.90
N LEU A 13 -7.96 -2.37 2.97
CA LEU A 13 -8.14 -2.81 1.58
C LEU A 13 -8.20 -4.33 1.50
N HIS A 14 -9.24 -4.87 0.87
CA HIS A 14 -9.42 -6.31 0.66
C HIS A 14 -9.52 -6.71 -0.82
N SER A 15 -9.74 -5.74 -1.73
CA SER A 15 -9.90 -6.01 -3.16
C SER A 15 -8.55 -6.06 -3.87
N MET A 16 -8.16 -7.25 -4.32
CA MET A 16 -6.96 -7.40 -5.16
C MET A 16 -7.12 -6.76 -6.53
N GLY A 17 -8.34 -6.68 -7.07
CA GLY A 17 -8.61 -5.96 -8.32
C GLY A 17 -8.29 -4.47 -8.19
N ALA A 18 -8.67 -3.85 -7.08
CA ALA A 18 -8.32 -2.46 -6.79
C ALA A 18 -6.81 -2.29 -6.62
N VAL A 19 -6.13 -3.21 -5.94
CA VAL A 19 -4.66 -3.20 -5.80
C VAL A 19 -3.99 -3.25 -7.17
N HIS A 20 -4.38 -4.18 -8.05
CA HIS A 20 -3.79 -4.29 -9.38
C HIS A 20 -4.03 -3.03 -10.21
N ALA A 21 -5.25 -2.48 -10.18
CA ALA A 21 -5.56 -1.23 -10.87
C ALA A 21 -4.71 -0.05 -10.35
N MET A 22 -4.47 0.03 -9.03
CA MET A 22 -3.60 1.05 -8.44
C MET A 22 -2.14 0.91 -8.91
N ILE A 23 -1.61 -0.32 -8.95
CA ILE A 23 -0.23 -0.59 -9.41
C ILE A 23 -0.09 -0.30 -10.91
N GLU A 24 -1.06 -0.68 -11.73
CA GLU A 24 -1.05 -0.41 -13.16
C GLU A 24 -1.15 1.10 -13.44
N ALA A 25 -2.04 1.80 -12.74
CA ALA A 25 -2.22 3.23 -12.89
C ALA A 25 -1.00 4.04 -12.40
N SER A 26 -0.30 3.56 -11.37
CA SER A 26 0.86 4.27 -10.81
C SER A 26 2.10 4.18 -11.71
N ARG A 27 2.19 3.18 -12.60
CA ARG A 27 3.32 2.93 -13.49
C ARG A 27 4.67 2.89 -12.76
N VAL A 28 4.64 2.44 -11.51
CA VAL A 28 5.84 2.34 -10.66
C VAL A 28 6.82 1.32 -11.24
N ILE A 29 8.09 1.69 -11.30
CA ILE A 29 9.20 0.88 -11.76
C ILE A 29 10.24 0.70 -10.65
N LYS A 30 11.20 -0.21 -10.87
CA LYS A 30 12.19 -0.60 -9.83
C LYS A 30 13.09 0.54 -9.36
N GLU A 31 13.32 1.55 -10.19
CA GLU A 31 14.13 2.73 -9.86
C GLU A 31 13.39 3.72 -8.95
N ASP A 32 12.07 3.58 -8.81
CA ASP A 32 11.27 4.52 -8.05
C ASP A 32 11.47 4.36 -6.54
N LEU A 33 11.37 5.50 -5.86
CA LEU A 33 11.19 5.58 -4.43
C LEU A 33 9.73 5.93 -4.14
N VAL A 34 8.98 4.98 -3.58
CA VAL A 34 7.58 5.16 -3.24
C VAL A 34 7.45 5.47 -1.75
N LEU A 35 6.75 6.56 -1.42
CA LEU A 35 6.31 6.86 -0.06
C LEU A 35 4.87 6.39 0.13
N GLU A 36 4.64 5.44 1.01
CA GLU A 36 3.31 4.97 1.39
C GLU A 36 2.90 5.54 2.74
N ILE A 37 1.75 6.22 2.78
CA ILE A 37 1.17 6.77 4.01
C ILE A 37 0.05 5.86 4.48
N GLY A 38 0.12 5.40 5.73
CA GLY A 38 -0.89 4.51 6.30
C GLY A 38 -0.90 3.14 5.62
N PRO A 39 0.21 2.39 5.63
CA PRO A 39 0.28 1.05 5.03
C PRO A 39 -0.74 0.07 5.65
N GLY A 40 -1.18 0.32 6.89
CA GLY A 40 -2.20 -0.48 7.56
C GLY A 40 -1.78 -1.96 7.63
N LYS A 41 -2.53 -2.83 6.94
CA LYS A 41 -2.22 -4.27 6.88
C LYS A 41 -1.16 -4.64 5.84
N GLY A 42 -0.62 -3.68 5.11
CA GLY A 42 0.44 -3.87 4.12
C GLY A 42 -0.03 -4.47 2.79
N VAL A 43 -1.34 -4.43 2.49
CA VAL A 43 -1.91 -5.02 1.27
C VAL A 43 -1.36 -4.34 0.02
N LEU A 44 -1.33 -3.00 0.01
CA LEU A 44 -0.74 -2.23 -1.08
C LEU A 44 0.79 -2.26 -1.02
N THR A 45 1.39 -2.11 0.16
CA THR A 45 2.85 -2.27 0.38
C THR A 45 3.41 -3.52 -0.29
N THR A 46 2.76 -4.67 -0.10
CA THR A 46 3.20 -5.94 -0.68
C THR A 46 3.19 -5.92 -2.20
N ALA A 47 2.19 -5.29 -2.81
CA ALA A 47 2.11 -5.16 -4.26
C ALA A 47 3.12 -4.16 -4.81
N LEU A 48 3.36 -3.05 -4.12
CA LEU A 48 4.40 -2.08 -4.46
C LEU A 48 5.79 -2.72 -4.43
N LEU A 49 6.11 -3.50 -3.39
CA LEU A 49 7.40 -4.19 -3.28
C LEU A 49 7.63 -5.19 -4.43
N LYS A 50 6.57 -5.81 -4.96
CA LYS A 50 6.69 -6.73 -6.12
C LYS A 50 7.08 -6.04 -7.42
N THR A 51 6.93 -4.72 -7.53
CA THR A 51 7.41 -3.94 -8.68
C THR A 51 8.94 -3.79 -8.70
N GLY A 52 9.61 -4.10 -7.57
CA GLY A 52 11.04 -3.89 -7.37
C GLY A 52 11.39 -2.49 -6.88
N ALA A 53 10.41 -1.59 -6.75
CA ALA A 53 10.61 -0.25 -6.22
C ALA A 53 11.04 -0.28 -4.74
N LYS A 54 11.76 0.76 -4.33
CA LYS A 54 12.04 0.98 -2.91
C LYS A 54 10.82 1.65 -2.27
N VAL A 55 10.29 1.06 -1.21
CA VAL A 55 9.12 1.60 -0.50
C VAL A 55 9.51 2.08 0.89
N ILE A 56 9.16 3.31 1.21
CA ILE A 56 9.20 3.85 2.58
C ILE A 56 7.75 3.96 3.04
N ALA A 57 7.40 3.27 4.11
CA ALA A 57 6.06 3.32 4.67
C ALA A 57 6.06 4.08 6.00
N ILE A 58 5.11 5.00 6.18
CA ILE A 58 4.92 5.77 7.40
C ILE A 58 3.57 5.40 8.02
N GLU A 59 3.61 4.92 9.27
CA GLU A 59 2.44 4.53 10.06
C GLU A 59 2.52 5.19 11.44
N LYS A 60 1.36 5.41 12.08
CA LYS A 60 1.24 6.00 13.41
C LYS A 60 1.02 4.96 14.51
#